data_AF-A0A396HZZ6-F1
#
_entry.id   AF-A0A396HZZ6-F1
#
_cell.length_a   1.000
_cell.length_b   1.000
_cell.length_c   1.000
_cell.angle_alpha   90.00
_cell.angle_beta   90.00
_cell.angle_gamma   90.00
#
_symmetry.space_group_name_H-M   'P 1'
#
loop_
_entity.id
_entity.type
_entity.pdbx_description
1 polymer ?
#
loop_
_entity_poly.entity_id
_entity_poly.type
_entity_poly.pdbx_seq_one_letter_code
_entity_poly.pdbx_strand_id
1 'polypeptide(L)'
;MDMKLSITAIVLSFATLGIAQPNIFDIKSFGGASNADITMAFTNAWKAACGSTTASKVIIPRGIYKIHAVDVKGPCKAPIEVQVDGTIQASQNPDELNDASYQWVKFGYVDYFTLSGKGVFDGNGETAWTQNDCGKNSTCKRRSMNFGFNFLKLSIVQDIISKDSKNFHVNVLGCTNFTFDGLTITAPATSKNTDGIHIGRSTDDVKVLNTNISTGDDCISLGQGSRQITVQNVNCGPGHGISVGSLGKNPKEEATEHVLVKNCTISNTDNGVRIKTWPSSPGTSPITDMHFEDTIMVNVLNPVIIDQEYCPWNQCSKQVYLIKTYSKCYYYTLLKHST
;
A
#
# COMPACT_ATOMS: atom_id res chain seq x y z
N MET A 1 -20.99 71.87 16.67
CA MET A 1 -20.32 70.79 15.93
C MET A 1 -20.54 69.53 16.75
N ASP A 2 -21.62 68.83 16.44
CA ASP A 2 -22.02 67.57 17.07
C ASP A 2 -21.09 66.46 16.62
N MET A 3 -20.65 65.61 17.56
CA MET A 3 -20.19 64.28 17.22
C MET A 3 -20.51 63.31 18.37
N LYS A 4 -21.70 62.70 18.29
CA LYS A 4 -22.07 61.56 19.13
C LYS A 4 -21.30 60.34 18.65
N LEU A 5 -20.37 59.86 19.47
CA LEU A 5 -19.64 58.62 19.23
C LEU A 5 -20.55 57.43 19.57
N SER A 6 -21.13 56.81 18.55
CA SER A 6 -21.92 55.58 18.69
C SER A 6 -20.97 54.38 18.72
N ILE A 7 -20.80 53.77 19.91
CA ILE A 7 -20.02 52.54 20.07
C ILE A 7 -20.93 51.36 19.70
N THR A 8 -20.85 50.93 18.44
CA THR A 8 -21.50 49.70 17.98
C THR A 8 -20.67 48.51 18.47
N ALA A 9 -21.18 47.78 19.47
CA ALA A 9 -20.59 46.52 19.90
C ALA A 9 -20.70 45.48 18.78
N ILE A 10 -19.57 45.13 18.16
CA ILE A 10 -19.49 44.01 17.22
C ILE A 10 -19.49 42.73 18.06
N VAL A 11 -20.64 42.07 18.11
CA VAL A 11 -20.75 40.71 18.66
C VAL A 11 -20.12 39.77 17.64
N LEU A 12 -18.85 39.38 17.86
CA LEU A 12 -18.21 38.29 17.13
C LEU A 12 -18.89 36.98 17.55
N SER A 13 -19.84 36.52 16.75
CA SER A 13 -20.40 35.18 16.85
C SER A 13 -19.32 34.18 16.46
N PHE A 14 -18.62 33.64 17.45
CA PHE A 14 -17.84 32.41 17.30
C PHE A 14 -18.82 31.30 16.96
N ALA A 15 -19.01 31.04 15.66
CA ALA A 15 -19.61 29.80 15.21
C ALA A 15 -18.65 28.68 15.63
N THR A 16 -18.93 28.04 16.77
CA THR A 16 -18.35 26.76 17.11
C THR A 16 -18.72 25.82 15.97
N LEU A 17 -17.77 25.54 15.07
CA LEU A 17 -17.86 24.40 14.17
C LEU A 17 -17.91 23.17 15.07
N GLY A 18 -19.11 22.78 15.47
CA GLY A 18 -19.34 21.53 16.17
C GLY A 18 -18.89 20.43 15.21
N ILE A 19 -17.74 19.81 15.49
CA ILE A 19 -17.34 18.59 14.81
C ILE A 19 -18.41 17.57 15.20
N ALA A 20 -19.36 17.33 14.30
CA ALA A 20 -20.40 16.33 14.50
C ALA A 20 -19.68 15.00 14.76
N GLN A 21 -19.99 14.39 15.91
CA GLN A 21 -19.40 13.11 16.28
C GLN A 21 -19.77 12.07 15.21
N PRO A 22 -18.81 11.22 14.78
CA PRO A 22 -19.10 10.23 13.77
C PRO A 22 -20.11 9.20 14.30
N ASN A 23 -20.96 8.69 13.41
CA ASN A 23 -21.81 7.55 13.73
C ASN A 23 -20.94 6.32 13.96
N ILE A 24 -21.13 5.65 15.10
CA ILE A 24 -20.33 4.48 15.48
C ILE A 24 -21.04 3.20 15.06
N PHE A 25 -20.32 2.35 14.33
CA PHE A 25 -20.75 1.03 13.87
C PHE A 25 -19.79 -0.03 14.43
N ASP A 26 -19.97 -0.40 15.70
CA ASP A 26 -19.20 -1.49 16.33
C ASP A 26 -19.65 -2.84 15.75
N ILE A 27 -18.70 -3.66 15.29
CA ILE A 27 -19.01 -4.99 14.73
C ILE A 27 -19.81 -5.89 15.68
N LYS A 28 -19.75 -5.68 17.00
CA LYS A 28 -20.53 -6.43 17.99
C LYS A 28 -22.03 -6.26 17.78
N SER A 29 -22.46 -5.06 17.42
CA SER A 29 -23.85 -4.74 17.07
C SER A 29 -24.32 -5.43 15.78
N PHE A 30 -23.37 -5.96 15.00
CA PHE A 30 -23.61 -6.71 13.76
C PHE A 30 -23.30 -8.21 13.92
N GLY A 31 -23.22 -8.71 15.17
CA GLY A 31 -22.98 -10.12 15.48
C GLY A 31 -21.51 -10.54 15.49
N GLY A 32 -20.57 -9.59 15.41
CA GLY A 32 -19.14 -9.84 15.51
C GLY A 32 -18.72 -10.22 16.94
N ALA A 33 -17.91 -11.26 17.07
CA ALA A 33 -17.38 -11.71 18.35
C ALA A 33 -15.90 -12.13 18.21
N SER A 34 -15.14 -12.00 19.30
CA SER A 34 -13.75 -12.50 19.33
C SER A 34 -13.73 -14.02 19.16
N ASN A 35 -12.66 -14.53 18.57
CA ASN A 35 -12.42 -15.90 18.14
C ASN A 35 -13.44 -16.45 17.12
N ALA A 36 -14.26 -15.58 16.53
CA ALA A 36 -15.24 -15.94 15.50
C ALA A 36 -14.86 -15.39 14.13
N ASP A 37 -15.51 -15.92 13.10
CA ASP A 37 -15.53 -15.30 11.78
C ASP A 37 -16.44 -14.06 11.81
N ILE A 38 -15.87 -12.89 11.52
CA ILE A 38 -16.58 -11.61 11.51
C ILE A 38 -16.81 -11.08 10.09
N THR A 39 -16.61 -11.88 9.04
CA THR A 39 -16.78 -11.48 7.64
C THR A 39 -18.13 -10.81 7.40
N MET A 40 -19.22 -11.44 7.86
CA MET A 40 -20.58 -10.89 7.73
C MET A 40 -20.82 -9.69 8.64
N ALA A 41 -20.31 -9.70 9.87
CA ALA A 41 -20.46 -8.59 10.80
C ALA A 41 -19.76 -7.32 10.26
N PHE A 42 -18.53 -7.47 9.77
CA PHE A 42 -17.76 -6.38 9.17
C PHE A 42 -18.43 -5.84 7.90
N THR A 43 -18.83 -6.71 6.97
CA THR A 43 -19.47 -6.27 5.71
C THR A 43 -20.82 -5.58 5.96
N ASN A 44 -21.61 -6.05 6.93
CA ASN A 44 -22.85 -5.39 7.33
C ASN A 44 -22.61 -4.04 8.01
N ALA A 45 -21.63 -3.96 8.91
CA ALA A 45 -21.22 -2.71 9.56
C ALA A 45 -20.72 -1.69 8.54
N TRP A 46 -19.87 -2.11 7.60
CA TRP A 46 -19.42 -1.30 6.46
C TRP A 46 -20.60 -0.76 5.66
N LYS A 47 -21.53 -1.64 5.25
CA LYS A 47 -22.67 -1.25 4.42
C LYS A 47 -23.54 -0.19 5.12
N ALA A 48 -23.78 -0.34 6.42
CA ALA A 48 -24.53 0.62 7.21
C ALA A 48 -23.77 1.96 7.32
N ALA A 49 -22.48 1.92 7.65
CA ALA A 49 -21.61 3.10 7.75
C ALA A 49 -21.49 3.86 6.43
N CYS A 50 -21.21 3.15 5.34
CA CYS A 50 -21.05 3.74 4.00
C CYS A 50 -22.36 4.37 3.48
N GLY A 51 -23.51 3.85 3.92
CA GLY A 51 -24.84 4.38 3.61
C GLY A 51 -25.27 5.59 4.46
N SER A 52 -24.51 5.94 5.50
CA SER A 52 -24.77 7.06 6.41
C SER A 52 -24.48 8.41 5.74
N THR A 53 -25.36 9.39 5.93
CA THR A 53 -25.17 10.76 5.44
C THR A 53 -24.31 11.62 6.37
N THR A 54 -23.87 11.06 7.50
CA THR A 54 -22.90 11.66 8.42
C THR A 54 -21.64 10.81 8.46
N ALA A 55 -20.51 11.45 8.79
CA ALA A 55 -19.24 10.76 8.94
C ALA A 55 -19.39 9.55 9.87
N SER A 56 -18.75 8.44 9.52
CA SER A 56 -18.98 7.15 10.18
C SER A 56 -17.68 6.48 10.58
N LYS A 57 -17.71 5.72 11.66
CA LYS A 57 -16.59 4.91 12.14
C LYS A 57 -17.05 3.48 12.40
N VAL A 58 -16.52 2.54 11.63
CA VAL A 58 -16.64 1.09 11.90
C VAL A 58 -15.56 0.70 12.90
N ILE A 59 -15.92 0.04 14.00
CA ILE A 59 -14.97 -0.33 15.06
C ILE A 59 -14.84 -1.85 15.12
N ILE A 60 -13.60 -2.34 15.02
CA ILE A 60 -13.19 -3.71 15.37
C ILE A 60 -12.35 -3.61 16.65
N PRO A 61 -12.94 -3.84 17.83
CA PRO A 61 -12.22 -3.66 19.10
C PRO A 61 -11.17 -4.75 19.31
N ARG A 62 -10.31 -4.59 20.33
CA ARG A 62 -9.34 -5.62 20.73
C ARG A 62 -9.98 -7.00 20.85
N GLY A 63 -9.31 -7.99 20.29
CA GLY A 63 -9.77 -9.36 20.18
C GLY A 63 -9.02 -10.06 19.05
N ILE A 64 -9.26 -11.36 18.89
CA ILE A 64 -8.78 -12.14 17.74
C ILE A 64 -10.00 -12.40 16.86
N TYR A 65 -9.90 -12.23 15.55
CA TYR A 65 -11.01 -12.41 14.64
C TYR A 65 -10.55 -13.13 13.40
N LYS A 66 -11.43 -13.92 12.81
CA LYS A 66 -11.22 -14.49 11.48
C LYS A 66 -12.01 -13.65 10.48
N ILE A 67 -11.42 -13.41 9.32
CA ILE A 67 -12.10 -12.81 8.18
C ILE A 67 -11.69 -13.60 6.93
N HIS A 68 -12.68 -14.01 6.13
CA HIS A 68 -12.48 -14.51 4.77
C HIS A 68 -12.34 -13.33 3.79
N ALA A 69 -12.34 -13.57 2.49
CA ALA A 69 -12.27 -12.46 1.54
C ALA A 69 -13.46 -11.48 1.70
N VAL A 70 -13.13 -10.20 1.87
CA VAL A 70 -14.08 -9.08 1.88
C VAL A 70 -13.71 -8.09 0.78
N ASP A 71 -14.70 -7.74 -0.04
CA ASP A 71 -14.61 -6.70 -1.08
C ASP A 71 -15.65 -5.62 -0.77
N VAL A 72 -15.25 -4.62 0.01
CA VAL A 72 -16.12 -3.52 0.42
C VAL A 72 -15.90 -2.30 -0.47
N LYS A 73 -17.00 -1.74 -0.97
CA LYS A 73 -16.96 -0.66 -1.97
C LYS A 73 -17.82 0.53 -1.59
N GLY A 74 -17.43 1.69 -2.12
CA GLY A 74 -18.24 2.88 -2.19
C GLY A 74 -19.02 2.99 -3.51
N PRO A 75 -19.46 4.20 -3.90
CA PRO A 75 -19.24 5.45 -3.18
C PRO A 75 -19.99 5.49 -1.84
N CYS A 76 -19.32 5.96 -0.79
CA CYS A 76 -19.96 6.22 0.50
C CYS A 76 -20.56 7.63 0.52
N LYS A 77 -21.67 7.81 1.24
CA LYS A 77 -22.38 9.10 1.27
C LYS A 77 -21.71 10.17 2.13
N ALA A 78 -20.78 9.77 2.98
CA ALA A 78 -19.99 10.63 3.87
C ALA A 78 -18.63 9.96 4.15
N PRO A 79 -17.64 10.69 4.73
CA PRO A 79 -16.37 10.12 5.14
C PRO A 79 -16.53 8.91 6.06
N ILE A 80 -15.68 7.90 5.88
CA ILE A 80 -15.75 6.64 6.61
C ILE A 80 -14.38 6.23 7.14
N GLU A 81 -14.35 5.92 8.44
CA GLU A 81 -13.20 5.34 9.12
C GLU A 81 -13.48 3.88 9.47
N VAL A 82 -12.49 3.01 9.28
CA VAL A 82 -12.44 1.67 9.86
C VAL A 82 -11.32 1.67 10.88
N GLN A 83 -11.67 1.63 12.17
CA GLN A 83 -10.72 1.55 13.28
C GLN A 83 -10.58 0.08 13.71
N VAL A 84 -9.38 -0.46 13.62
CA VAL A 84 -9.06 -1.84 13.98
C VAL A 84 -8.04 -1.86 15.12
N ASP A 85 -8.45 -2.37 16.27
CA ASP A 85 -7.59 -2.58 17.45
C ASP A 85 -7.35 -4.07 17.75
N GLY A 86 -8.01 -4.97 17.01
CA GLY A 86 -7.85 -6.42 17.13
C GLY A 86 -6.82 -7.03 16.18
N THR A 87 -6.62 -8.34 16.31
CA THR A 87 -5.90 -9.16 15.33
C THR A 87 -6.91 -9.84 14.42
N ILE A 88 -6.81 -9.57 13.11
CA ILE A 88 -7.61 -10.18 12.06
C ILE A 88 -6.75 -11.23 11.36
N GLN A 89 -7.22 -12.47 11.33
CA GLN A 89 -6.49 -13.61 10.79
C GLN A 89 -7.17 -14.14 9.53
N ALA A 90 -6.39 -14.26 8.46
CA ALA A 90 -6.76 -15.03 7.28
C ALA A 90 -6.73 -16.54 7.58
N SER A 91 -7.43 -17.37 6.78
CA SER A 91 -7.31 -18.84 6.88
C SER A 91 -5.86 -19.29 6.70
N GLN A 92 -5.42 -20.27 7.49
CA GLN A 92 -4.12 -20.91 7.30
C GLN A 92 -4.04 -21.74 6.02
N ASN A 93 -5.20 -22.23 5.53
CA ASN A 93 -5.28 -22.87 4.23
C ASN A 93 -5.35 -21.79 3.14
N PRO A 94 -4.32 -21.63 2.29
CA PRO A 94 -4.29 -20.59 1.27
C PRO A 94 -5.37 -20.75 0.19
N ASP A 95 -6.04 -21.90 0.12
CA ASP A 95 -7.10 -22.17 -0.84
C ASP A 95 -8.49 -21.74 -0.35
N GLU A 96 -8.65 -21.45 0.95
CA GLU A 96 -9.95 -21.10 1.57
C GLU A 96 -10.31 -19.62 1.53
N LEU A 97 -9.42 -18.76 1.03
CA LEU A 97 -9.71 -17.33 0.90
C LEU A 97 -10.68 -17.05 -0.26
N ASN A 98 -10.73 -17.94 -1.27
CA ASN A 98 -11.68 -17.88 -2.39
C ASN A 98 -11.85 -16.49 -3.05
N ASP A 99 -10.83 -15.63 -3.01
CA ASP A 99 -10.89 -14.33 -3.70
C ASP A 99 -10.40 -14.43 -5.15
N ALA A 100 -11.26 -14.02 -6.08
CA ALA A 100 -10.94 -13.92 -7.49
C ALA A 100 -9.93 -12.78 -7.79
N SER A 101 -9.84 -11.77 -6.93
CA SER A 101 -8.88 -10.65 -7.08
C SER A 101 -7.56 -10.81 -6.33
N TYR A 102 -7.35 -11.93 -5.63
CA TYR A 102 -6.16 -12.20 -4.81
C TYR A 102 -5.85 -11.10 -3.77
N GLN A 103 -6.87 -10.54 -3.12
CA GLN A 103 -6.84 -9.51 -2.06
C GLN A 103 -7.94 -9.84 -1.03
N TRP A 104 -7.59 -10.32 0.17
CA TRP A 104 -8.63 -10.77 1.11
C TRP A 104 -9.25 -9.65 1.95
N VAL A 105 -8.59 -8.51 2.14
CA VAL A 105 -9.21 -7.28 2.65
C VAL A 105 -9.12 -6.19 1.60
N LYS A 106 -10.23 -5.90 0.94
CA LYS A 106 -10.25 -4.99 -0.20
C LYS A 106 -11.23 -3.84 0.02
N PHE A 107 -10.71 -2.63 -0.17
CA PHE A 107 -11.44 -1.38 -0.21
C PHE A 107 -11.42 -0.84 -1.64
N GLY A 108 -12.59 -0.49 -2.18
CA GLY A 108 -12.72 -0.06 -3.56
C GLY A 108 -13.63 1.14 -3.78
N TYR A 109 -13.23 2.08 -4.63
CA TYR A 109 -14.09 3.20 -5.08
C TYR A 109 -14.65 4.04 -3.91
N VAL A 110 -13.77 4.44 -2.99
CA VAL A 110 -14.14 5.22 -1.78
C VAL A 110 -13.34 6.51 -1.73
N ASP A 111 -14.05 7.61 -1.49
CA ASP A 111 -13.46 8.91 -1.21
C ASP A 111 -13.48 9.16 0.31
N TYR A 112 -12.46 9.85 0.84
CA TYR A 112 -12.39 10.22 2.27
C TYR A 112 -12.42 9.00 3.21
N PHE A 113 -11.66 7.96 2.87
CA PHE A 113 -11.52 6.76 3.68
C PHE A 113 -10.34 6.86 4.65
N THR A 114 -10.52 6.34 5.87
CA THR A 114 -9.43 6.14 6.84
C THR A 114 -9.43 4.69 7.33
N LEU A 115 -8.29 4.01 7.24
CA LEU A 115 -8.02 2.79 8.01
C LEU A 115 -7.06 3.14 9.14
N SER A 116 -7.45 2.93 10.39
CA SER A 116 -6.70 3.36 11.58
C SER A 116 -6.70 2.29 12.68
N GLY A 117 -6.03 2.60 13.77
CA GLY A 117 -5.92 1.76 14.96
C GLY A 117 -4.56 1.10 15.06
N LYS A 118 -4.40 0.16 16.00
CA LYS A 118 -3.13 -0.57 16.22
C LYS A 118 -3.27 -2.08 15.97
N GLY A 119 -4.26 -2.43 15.16
CA GLY A 119 -4.61 -3.81 14.84
C GLY A 119 -3.61 -4.50 13.94
N VAL A 120 -3.66 -5.82 13.97
CA VAL A 120 -2.81 -6.71 13.16
C VAL A 120 -3.67 -7.40 12.12
N PHE A 121 -3.23 -7.39 10.86
CA PHE A 121 -3.77 -8.21 9.80
C PHE A 121 -2.77 -9.33 9.50
N ASP A 122 -3.01 -10.49 10.10
CA ASP A 122 -2.17 -11.68 9.95
C ASP A 122 -2.65 -12.50 8.74
N GLY A 123 -1.82 -12.50 7.72
CA GLY A 123 -2.07 -13.20 6.48
C GLY A 123 -1.85 -14.71 6.57
N ASN A 124 -1.25 -15.26 7.64
CA ASN A 124 -0.90 -16.68 7.77
C ASN A 124 -0.21 -17.24 6.50
N GLY A 125 0.90 -16.62 6.09
CA GLY A 125 1.54 -16.79 4.79
C GLY A 125 2.41 -18.04 4.59
N GLU A 126 2.89 -18.67 5.67
CA GLU A 126 3.93 -19.71 5.61
C GLU A 126 3.64 -20.86 4.63
N THR A 127 2.44 -21.45 4.73
CA THR A 127 2.00 -22.51 3.82
C THR A 127 1.96 -22.05 2.36
N ALA A 128 1.62 -20.78 2.10
CA ALA A 128 1.58 -20.25 0.75
C ALA A 128 2.98 -20.10 0.14
N TRP A 129 3.96 -19.67 0.93
CA TRP A 129 5.34 -19.47 0.46
C TRP A 129 6.04 -20.80 0.13
N THR A 130 5.82 -21.82 0.95
CA THR A 130 6.38 -23.17 0.73
C THR A 130 5.80 -23.83 -0.53
N GLN A 131 4.51 -23.59 -0.82
CA GLN A 131 3.83 -24.10 -2.01
C GLN A 131 4.05 -23.24 -3.28
N ASN A 132 4.73 -22.09 -3.19
CA ASN A 132 4.89 -21.19 -4.33
C ASN A 132 5.94 -21.72 -5.32
N ASP A 133 5.45 -22.13 -6.49
CA ASP A 133 6.21 -22.65 -7.63
C ASP A 133 6.16 -21.72 -8.86
N CYS A 134 5.68 -20.49 -8.72
CA CYS A 134 5.48 -19.53 -9.83
C CYS A 134 6.75 -19.17 -10.61
N GLY A 135 7.93 -19.45 -10.08
CA GLY A 135 9.18 -19.30 -10.81
C GLY A 135 9.53 -20.45 -11.76
N LYS A 136 8.82 -21.58 -11.66
CA LYS A 136 9.04 -22.80 -12.45
C LYS A 136 7.82 -23.19 -13.27
N ASN A 137 6.63 -22.84 -12.79
CA ASN A 137 5.37 -23.26 -13.36
C ASN A 137 4.57 -22.06 -13.88
N SER A 138 4.27 -22.04 -15.18
CA SER A 138 3.49 -20.97 -15.82
C SER A 138 2.01 -20.99 -15.44
N THR A 139 1.49 -22.10 -14.90
CA THR A 139 0.11 -22.25 -14.42
C THR A 139 0.01 -22.21 -12.89
N CYS A 140 1.05 -21.71 -12.22
CA CYS A 140 1.07 -21.63 -10.77
C CYS A 140 -0.15 -20.90 -10.19
N LYS A 141 -0.53 -21.29 -8.97
CA LYS A 141 -1.65 -20.65 -8.27
C LYS A 141 -1.19 -19.37 -7.58
N ARG A 142 -1.74 -18.23 -8.01
CA ARG A 142 -1.56 -16.95 -7.31
C ARG A 142 -2.18 -17.00 -5.92
N ARG A 143 -1.53 -16.32 -4.97
CA ARG A 143 -1.90 -16.31 -3.55
C ARG A 143 -2.41 -14.93 -3.17
N SER A 144 -3.29 -14.88 -2.18
CA SER A 144 -3.97 -13.64 -1.79
C SER A 144 -3.02 -12.68 -1.06
N MET A 145 -3.12 -11.40 -1.40
CA MET A 145 -2.49 -10.29 -0.72
C MET A 145 -3.31 -9.88 0.49
N ASN A 146 -2.67 -9.28 1.51
CA ASN A 146 -3.41 -8.82 2.69
C ASN A 146 -4.40 -7.70 2.33
N PHE A 147 -3.94 -6.71 1.58
CA PHE A 147 -4.74 -5.55 1.23
C PHE A 147 -4.84 -5.28 -0.25
N GLY A 148 -6.04 -4.85 -0.65
CA GLY A 148 -6.29 -4.16 -1.90
C GLY A 148 -6.91 -2.79 -1.65
N PHE A 149 -6.21 -1.72 -2.05
CA PHE A 149 -6.75 -0.36 -2.08
C PHE A 149 -6.90 0.05 -3.54
N ASN A 150 -8.13 0.02 -4.05
CA ASN A 150 -8.40 0.18 -5.47
C ASN A 150 -9.30 1.39 -5.73
N PHE A 151 -8.80 2.39 -6.43
CA PHE A 151 -9.55 3.59 -6.79
C PHE A 151 -10.04 4.37 -5.57
N LEU A 152 -9.18 4.54 -4.57
CA LEU A 152 -9.44 5.40 -3.42
C LEU A 152 -8.98 6.82 -3.69
N LYS A 153 -9.69 7.78 -3.12
CA LYS A 153 -9.35 9.21 -3.22
C LYS A 153 -9.34 9.88 -1.86
N LEU A 154 -8.39 10.79 -1.63
CA LEU A 154 -8.32 11.61 -0.40
C LEU A 154 -8.39 10.74 0.85
N SER A 155 -7.58 9.68 0.88
CA SER A 155 -7.70 8.61 1.86
C SER A 155 -6.39 8.37 2.60
N ILE A 156 -6.47 7.71 3.76
CA ILE A 156 -5.30 7.44 4.60
C ILE A 156 -5.37 6.05 5.25
N VAL A 157 -4.21 5.43 5.42
CA VAL A 157 -4.02 4.21 6.22
C VAL A 157 -2.94 4.50 7.25
N GLN A 158 -3.24 4.30 8.53
CA GLN A 158 -2.37 4.69 9.62
C GLN A 158 -2.19 3.58 10.66
N ASP A 159 -0.97 3.43 11.16
CA ASP A 159 -0.60 2.65 12.36
C ASP A 159 -0.93 1.15 12.37
N ILE A 160 -1.48 0.60 11.28
CA ILE A 160 -1.80 -0.82 11.16
C ILE A 160 -0.55 -1.68 10.97
N ILE A 161 -0.66 -2.93 11.40
CA ILE A 161 0.36 -3.96 11.21
C ILE A 161 -0.12 -4.95 10.15
N SER A 162 0.62 -5.11 9.06
CA SER A 162 0.42 -6.20 8.08
C SER A 162 1.47 -7.29 8.31
N LYS A 163 1.01 -8.47 8.73
CA LYS A 163 1.87 -9.59 9.13
C LYS A 163 1.69 -10.77 8.19
N ASP A 164 2.80 -11.43 7.85
CA ASP A 164 2.89 -12.72 7.18
C ASP A 164 1.90 -12.88 6.02
N SER A 165 1.92 -11.96 5.05
CA SER A 165 1.01 -12.05 3.90
C SER A 165 1.37 -13.23 3.00
N LYS A 166 0.37 -13.90 2.40
CA LYS A 166 0.58 -15.04 1.49
C LYS A 166 1.21 -14.63 0.15
N ASN A 167 1.16 -13.35 -0.17
CA ASN A 167 1.79 -12.71 -1.33
C ASN A 167 2.13 -11.27 -0.92
N PHE A 168 2.03 -10.28 -1.82
CA PHE A 168 2.24 -8.88 -1.45
C PHE A 168 1.38 -8.50 -0.23
N HIS A 169 1.92 -7.67 0.65
CA HIS A 169 1.16 -7.17 1.79
C HIS A 169 0.11 -6.17 1.37
N VAL A 170 0.46 -5.23 0.47
CA VAL A 170 -0.43 -4.16 0.04
C VAL A 170 -0.34 -3.97 -1.47
N ASN A 171 -1.49 -4.00 -2.14
CA ASN A 171 -1.63 -3.55 -3.52
C ASN A 171 -2.46 -2.25 -3.59
N VAL A 172 -1.87 -1.21 -4.13
CA VAL A 172 -2.46 0.12 -4.36
C VAL A 172 -2.65 0.30 -5.85
N LEU A 173 -3.89 0.47 -6.29
CA LEU A 173 -4.23 0.57 -7.71
C LEU A 173 -5.15 1.75 -7.95
N GLY A 174 -4.80 2.65 -8.87
CA GLY A 174 -5.73 3.70 -9.31
C GLY A 174 -6.05 4.75 -8.25
N CYS A 175 -5.23 4.89 -7.21
CA CYS A 175 -5.53 5.80 -6.09
C CYS A 175 -5.02 7.22 -6.34
N THR A 176 -5.66 8.19 -5.71
CA THR A 176 -5.37 9.63 -5.89
C THR A 176 -5.37 10.34 -4.53
N ASN A 177 -4.33 11.11 -4.18
CA ASN A 177 -4.17 11.70 -2.83
C ASN A 177 -4.35 10.62 -1.73
N PHE A 178 -3.43 9.65 -1.68
CA PHE A 178 -3.53 8.49 -0.80
C PHE A 178 -2.27 8.33 0.04
N THR A 179 -2.41 8.30 1.36
CA THR A 179 -1.26 8.27 2.27
C THR A 179 -1.25 7.02 3.14
N PHE A 180 -0.09 6.37 3.23
CA PHE A 180 0.25 5.44 4.29
C PHE A 180 1.16 6.15 5.30
N ASP A 181 0.87 6.05 6.58
CA ASP A 181 1.66 6.67 7.64
C ASP A 181 1.80 5.75 8.86
N GLY A 182 3.02 5.49 9.31
CA GLY A 182 3.24 4.70 10.52
C GLY A 182 2.99 3.20 10.39
N LEU A 183 2.94 2.65 9.18
CA LEU A 183 2.69 1.21 8.98
C LEU A 183 3.86 0.35 9.49
N THR A 184 3.53 -0.87 9.88
CA THR A 184 4.52 -1.93 10.09
C THR A 184 4.17 -3.15 9.24
N ILE A 185 5.09 -3.54 8.36
CA ILE A 185 4.94 -4.70 7.46
C ILE A 185 6.01 -5.72 7.82
N THR A 186 5.60 -6.95 8.09
CA THR A 186 6.51 -8.02 8.54
C THR A 186 6.23 -9.35 7.86
N ALA A 187 7.27 -9.91 7.24
CA ALA A 187 7.39 -11.30 6.81
C ALA A 187 8.89 -11.70 6.80
N PRO A 188 9.23 -13.00 6.91
CA PRO A 188 10.63 -13.45 6.89
C PRO A 188 11.36 -13.11 5.58
N ALA A 189 12.68 -12.94 5.60
CA ALA A 189 13.48 -12.73 4.37
C ALA A 189 13.31 -13.84 3.31
N THR A 190 12.87 -15.03 3.71
CA THR A 190 12.63 -16.19 2.83
C THR A 190 11.20 -16.25 2.28
N SER A 191 10.32 -15.31 2.62
CA SER A 191 8.93 -15.30 2.15
C SER A 191 8.84 -14.83 0.71
N LYS A 192 8.58 -15.76 -0.21
CA LYS A 192 8.57 -15.49 -1.65
C LYS A 192 7.40 -14.58 -2.05
N ASN A 193 7.71 -13.54 -2.84
CA ASN A 193 6.73 -12.62 -3.43
C ASN A 193 5.86 -11.92 -2.40
N THR A 194 6.45 -11.52 -1.28
CA THR A 194 5.77 -10.73 -0.25
C THR A 194 6.16 -9.26 -0.35
N ASP A 195 6.05 -8.64 -1.51
CA ASP A 195 6.28 -7.19 -1.65
C ASP A 195 5.53 -6.43 -0.54
N GLY A 196 6.15 -5.40 0.02
CA GLY A 196 5.52 -4.61 1.09
C GLY A 196 4.35 -3.81 0.56
N ILE A 197 4.64 -2.75 -0.21
CA ILE A 197 3.62 -1.91 -0.84
C ILE A 197 3.90 -1.82 -2.34
N HIS A 198 3.00 -2.42 -3.14
CA HIS A 198 3.00 -2.29 -4.59
C HIS A 198 2.05 -1.16 -5.01
N ILE A 199 2.54 -0.18 -5.77
CA ILE A 199 1.76 0.98 -6.23
C ILE A 199 1.73 1.03 -7.75
N GLY A 200 0.55 0.88 -8.34
CA GLY A 200 0.33 0.97 -9.79
C GLY A 200 -0.74 1.99 -10.15
N ARG A 201 -0.56 2.68 -11.28
CA ARG A 201 -1.55 3.61 -11.86
C ARG A 201 -2.14 4.61 -10.86
N SER A 202 -1.36 5.03 -9.88
CA SER A 202 -1.82 5.93 -8.81
C SER A 202 -1.12 7.27 -8.94
N THR A 203 -1.86 8.36 -8.73
CA THR A 203 -1.45 9.71 -9.14
C THR A 203 -1.76 10.76 -8.07
N ASP A 204 -1.35 12.00 -8.34
CA ASP A 204 -1.69 13.20 -7.57
C ASP A 204 -1.49 12.99 -6.06
N ASP A 205 -0.23 12.78 -5.69
CA ASP A 205 0.24 12.77 -4.31
C ASP A 205 -0.08 11.48 -3.53
N VAL A 206 0.57 10.38 -3.92
CA VAL A 206 0.55 9.12 -3.14
C VAL A 206 1.79 9.04 -2.26
N LYS A 207 1.61 8.78 -0.97
CA LYS A 207 2.68 8.83 0.03
C LYS A 207 2.81 7.55 0.83
N VAL A 208 4.05 7.14 1.09
CA VAL A 208 4.40 6.14 2.10
C VAL A 208 5.35 6.81 3.08
N LEU A 209 4.88 7.03 4.30
CA LEU A 209 5.57 7.82 5.32
C LEU A 209 5.82 6.99 6.57
N ASN A 210 6.95 7.23 7.24
CA ASN A 210 7.25 6.76 8.61
C ASN A 210 7.00 5.25 8.82
N THR A 211 7.29 4.43 7.81
CA THR A 211 6.87 3.03 7.75
C THR A 211 8.06 2.09 7.93
N ASN A 212 7.85 0.96 8.61
CA ASN A 212 8.84 -0.12 8.74
C ASN A 212 8.41 -1.32 7.89
N ILE A 213 9.31 -1.82 7.03
CA ILE A 213 9.03 -2.92 6.10
C ILE A 213 10.14 -3.95 6.16
N SER A 214 9.77 -5.18 6.50
CA SER A 214 10.62 -6.36 6.45
C SER A 214 9.88 -7.46 5.68
N THR A 215 10.45 -7.90 4.56
CA THR A 215 9.80 -8.89 3.67
C THR A 215 10.85 -9.76 2.96
N GLY A 216 10.41 -10.72 2.14
CA GLY A 216 11.29 -11.50 1.27
C GLY A 216 11.32 -11.03 -0.19
N ASP A 217 10.77 -9.85 -0.51
CA ASP A 217 10.79 -9.27 -1.87
C ASP A 217 10.92 -7.73 -1.79
N ASP A 218 10.47 -6.98 -2.78
CA ASP A 218 10.56 -5.51 -2.78
C ASP A 218 9.83 -4.91 -1.55
N CYS A 219 10.49 -4.02 -0.79
CA CYS A 219 9.80 -3.29 0.28
C CYS A 219 8.70 -2.40 -0.28
N ILE A 220 9.04 -1.69 -1.35
CA ILE A 220 8.13 -0.83 -2.12
C ILE A 220 8.40 -1.11 -3.59
N SER A 221 7.35 -1.39 -4.36
CA SER A 221 7.46 -1.59 -5.81
C SER A 221 6.49 -0.68 -6.56
N LEU A 222 6.96 -0.04 -7.64
CA LEU A 222 6.15 0.86 -8.47
C LEU A 222 5.84 0.21 -9.82
N GLY A 223 4.55 0.07 -10.14
CA GLY A 223 4.05 -0.33 -11.44
C GLY A 223 3.85 0.85 -12.39
N GLN A 224 3.46 0.53 -13.63
CA GLN A 224 3.18 1.52 -14.68
C GLN A 224 2.06 2.50 -14.29
N GLY A 225 2.13 3.73 -14.80
CA GLY A 225 1.13 4.78 -14.55
C GLY A 225 1.23 5.44 -13.17
N SER A 226 2.23 5.10 -12.36
CA SER A 226 2.43 5.73 -11.04
C SER A 226 3.11 7.09 -11.20
N ARG A 227 2.50 8.15 -10.66
CA ARG A 227 2.97 9.54 -10.81
C ARG A 227 2.86 10.33 -9.52
N GLN A 228 3.83 11.20 -9.22
CA GLN A 228 3.84 12.01 -7.98
C GLN A 228 3.77 11.12 -6.74
N ILE A 229 4.77 10.25 -6.59
CA ILE A 229 4.88 9.30 -5.49
C ILE A 229 5.97 9.75 -4.53
N THR A 230 5.67 9.82 -3.24
CA THR A 230 6.66 10.11 -2.20
C THR A 230 6.82 8.91 -1.26
N VAL A 231 8.04 8.45 -1.07
CA VAL A 231 8.45 7.49 -0.07
C VAL A 231 9.39 8.21 0.88
N GLN A 232 9.01 8.37 2.14
CA GLN A 232 9.81 9.17 3.07
C GLN A 232 9.86 8.57 4.48
N ASN A 233 11.04 8.62 5.11
CA ASN A 233 11.25 8.09 6.47
C ASN A 233 10.90 6.60 6.57
N VAL A 234 11.28 5.80 5.56
CA VAL A 234 10.99 4.36 5.52
C VAL A 234 12.23 3.56 5.92
N ASN A 235 12.05 2.61 6.83
CA ASN A 235 13.02 1.56 7.09
C ASN A 235 12.64 0.33 6.25
N CYS A 236 13.50 -0.05 5.32
CA CYS A 236 13.32 -1.17 4.42
C CYS A 236 14.39 -2.21 4.68
N GLY A 237 13.99 -3.44 4.98
CA GLY A 237 14.94 -4.52 5.18
C GLY A 237 14.49 -5.57 6.20
N PRO A 238 14.80 -6.86 5.97
CA PRO A 238 15.40 -7.45 4.76
C PRO A 238 14.45 -7.41 3.54
N GLY A 239 14.94 -7.84 2.36
CA GLY A 239 14.17 -7.91 1.11
C GLY A 239 14.96 -7.50 -0.14
N HIS A 240 14.27 -7.05 -1.19
CA HIS A 240 14.88 -6.63 -2.46
C HIS A 240 15.11 -5.11 -2.60
N GLY A 241 14.77 -4.32 -1.58
CA GLY A 241 14.91 -2.86 -1.60
C GLY A 241 13.69 -2.13 -2.13
N ILE A 242 13.91 -0.92 -2.67
CA ILE A 242 12.87 -0.11 -3.32
C ILE A 242 13.02 -0.26 -4.84
N SER A 243 11.97 -0.73 -5.51
CA SER A 243 12.01 -1.05 -6.94
C SER A 243 11.02 -0.23 -7.77
N VAL A 244 11.47 0.32 -8.89
CA VAL A 244 10.61 0.80 -9.98
C VAL A 244 10.51 -0.31 -11.02
N GLY A 245 9.30 -0.85 -11.19
CA GLY A 245 8.96 -1.89 -12.14
C GLY A 245 8.64 -3.25 -11.53
N SER A 246 8.59 -4.32 -12.32
CA SER A 246 9.05 -4.36 -13.71
C SER A 246 8.15 -3.60 -14.67
N LEU A 247 8.74 -2.79 -15.54
CA LEU A 247 8.05 -2.04 -16.60
C LEU A 247 8.47 -2.56 -17.99
N GLY A 248 7.68 -2.27 -19.02
CA GLY A 248 7.94 -2.68 -20.41
C GLY A 248 7.43 -4.08 -20.74
N LYS A 249 6.57 -4.68 -19.91
CA LYS A 249 5.99 -5.99 -20.22
C LYS A 249 4.83 -5.89 -21.20
N ASN A 250 4.04 -4.82 -21.11
CA ASN A 250 2.82 -4.63 -21.89
C ASN A 250 2.97 -3.47 -22.89
N PRO A 251 2.33 -3.54 -24.08
CA PRO A 251 2.48 -2.52 -25.14
C PRO A 251 1.93 -1.13 -24.80
N LYS A 252 0.95 -1.05 -23.89
CA LYS A 252 0.25 0.19 -23.54
C LYS A 252 0.46 0.56 -22.08
N GLU A 253 1.69 0.44 -21.60
CA GLU A 253 2.04 0.96 -20.29
C GLU A 253 2.08 2.48 -20.30
N GLU A 254 1.65 3.09 -19.21
CA GLU A 254 1.76 4.52 -18.99
C GLU A 254 3.11 4.88 -18.35
N ALA A 255 3.44 6.17 -18.39
CA ALA A 255 4.66 6.71 -17.78
C ALA A 255 4.71 6.44 -16.28
N THR A 256 5.92 6.30 -15.75
CA THR A 256 6.19 6.34 -14.31
C THR A 256 7.10 7.52 -14.05
N GLU A 257 6.63 8.51 -13.30
CA GLU A 257 7.30 9.82 -13.21
C GLU A 257 7.08 10.54 -11.89
N HIS A 258 7.98 11.48 -11.55
CA HIS A 258 7.89 12.28 -10.34
C HIS A 258 7.88 11.41 -9.07
N VAL A 259 8.92 10.61 -8.88
CA VAL A 259 9.08 9.75 -7.70
C VAL A 259 10.17 10.33 -6.81
N LEU A 260 9.84 10.56 -5.55
CA LEU A 260 10.77 10.97 -4.51
C LEU A 260 10.88 9.87 -3.46
N VAL A 261 12.09 9.33 -3.28
CA VAL A 261 12.47 8.48 -2.15
C VAL A 261 13.43 9.29 -1.29
N LYS A 262 13.06 9.60 -0.06
CA LYS A 262 13.82 10.52 0.80
C LYS A 262 13.99 10.02 2.22
N ASN A 263 15.16 10.23 2.81
CA ASN A 263 15.42 9.95 4.23
C ASN A 263 15.05 8.51 4.63
N CYS A 264 15.43 7.54 3.80
CA CYS A 264 15.13 6.13 4.01
C CYS A 264 16.37 5.37 4.49
N THR A 265 16.19 4.34 5.31
CA THR A 265 17.24 3.39 5.65
C THR A 265 16.93 2.05 5.00
N ILE A 266 17.82 1.58 4.13
CA ILE A 266 17.70 0.31 3.42
C ILE A 266 18.79 -0.62 3.96
N SER A 267 18.39 -1.77 4.53
CA SER A 267 19.31 -2.62 5.27
C SER A 267 19.13 -4.10 4.98
N ASN A 268 20.26 -4.83 4.82
CA ASN A 268 20.26 -6.28 4.60
C ASN A 268 19.36 -6.71 3.42
N THR A 269 19.44 -5.97 2.32
CA THR A 269 18.66 -6.20 1.11
C THR A 269 19.55 -6.55 -0.09
N ASP A 270 18.97 -7.21 -1.08
CA ASP A 270 19.65 -7.49 -2.34
C ASP A 270 19.96 -6.21 -3.13
N ASN A 271 19.06 -5.22 -3.08
CA ASN A 271 19.25 -3.94 -3.75
C ASN A 271 18.90 -2.79 -2.83
N GLY A 272 19.50 -1.63 -3.07
CA GLY A 272 19.10 -0.39 -2.41
C GLY A 272 17.90 0.18 -3.16
N VAL A 273 18.19 0.78 -4.31
CA VAL A 273 17.18 1.24 -5.27
C VAL A 273 17.40 0.56 -6.61
N ARG A 274 16.32 0.04 -7.19
CA ARG A 274 16.36 -0.73 -8.44
C ARG A 274 15.35 -0.19 -9.44
N ILE A 275 15.76 -0.07 -10.69
CA ILE A 275 14.82 0.15 -11.80
C ILE A 275 14.92 -1.04 -12.74
N LYS A 276 13.80 -1.74 -12.98
CA LYS A 276 13.74 -2.97 -13.78
C LYS A 276 12.81 -2.81 -14.97
N THR A 277 13.32 -2.98 -16.18
CA THR A 277 12.53 -3.05 -17.42
C THR A 277 12.76 -4.33 -18.19
N TRP A 278 11.69 -4.86 -18.78
CA TRP A 278 11.75 -6.02 -19.66
C TRP A 278 12.52 -5.68 -20.94
N PRO A 279 13.29 -6.65 -21.48
CA PRO A 279 13.90 -6.50 -22.80
C PRO A 279 12.80 -6.42 -23.87
N SER A 280 13.13 -5.82 -25.01
CA SER A 280 12.19 -5.67 -26.14
C SER A 280 10.90 -4.94 -25.76
N SER A 281 10.96 -3.95 -24.84
CA SER A 281 9.79 -3.25 -24.32
C SER A 281 8.94 -2.70 -25.47
N PRO A 282 7.68 -3.16 -25.63
CA PRO A 282 6.83 -2.81 -26.77
C PRO A 282 6.31 -1.37 -26.73
N GLY A 283 6.66 -0.58 -25.71
CA GLY A 283 6.23 0.80 -25.52
C GLY A 283 7.36 1.75 -25.10
N THR A 284 7.19 3.03 -25.41
CA THR A 284 8.17 4.12 -25.19
C THR A 284 7.90 4.94 -23.94
N SER A 285 6.93 4.56 -23.12
CA SER A 285 6.49 5.37 -21.98
C SER A 285 7.64 5.63 -21.01
N PRO A 286 7.92 6.90 -20.69
CA PRO A 286 9.14 7.30 -20.00
C PRO A 286 9.15 6.82 -18.55
N ILE A 287 10.38 6.64 -18.05
CA ILE A 287 10.71 6.52 -16.63
C ILE A 287 11.56 7.74 -16.33
N THR A 288 10.98 8.77 -15.71
CA THR A 288 11.64 10.08 -15.58
C THR A 288 11.39 10.75 -14.25
N ASP A 289 12.26 11.67 -13.88
CA ASP A 289 12.12 12.48 -12.65
C ASP A 289 12.07 11.61 -11.40
N MET A 290 13.14 10.84 -11.23
CA MET A 290 13.34 9.90 -10.12
C MET A 290 14.38 10.49 -9.17
N HIS A 291 13.99 10.74 -7.93
CA HIS A 291 14.83 11.34 -6.90
C HIS A 291 15.01 10.34 -5.76
N PHE A 292 16.25 9.92 -5.52
CA PHE A 292 16.62 9.09 -4.38
C PHE A 292 17.58 9.90 -3.50
N GLU A 293 17.06 10.48 -2.43
CA GLU A 293 17.71 11.49 -1.60
C GLU A 293 17.88 11.00 -0.16
N ASP A 294 18.97 11.41 0.49
CA ASP A 294 19.23 11.17 1.92
C ASP A 294 19.02 9.70 2.35
N THR A 295 19.32 8.75 1.46
CA THR A 295 19.09 7.32 1.72
C THR A 295 20.35 6.67 2.26
N ILE A 296 20.23 5.98 3.39
CA ILE A 296 21.30 5.24 4.05
C ILE A 296 21.18 3.77 3.65
N MET A 297 22.25 3.19 3.10
CA MET A 297 22.29 1.77 2.73
C MET A 297 23.27 1.01 3.63
N VAL A 298 22.80 -0.02 4.32
CA VAL A 298 23.57 -0.83 5.28
C VAL A 298 23.53 -2.30 4.85
N ASN A 299 24.68 -2.91 4.55
CA ASN A 299 24.75 -4.31 4.10
C ASN A 299 23.84 -4.61 2.89
N VAL A 300 23.80 -3.69 1.93
CA VAL A 300 23.03 -3.82 0.69
C VAL A 300 23.94 -4.39 -0.40
N LEU A 301 23.52 -5.46 -1.08
CA LEU A 301 24.38 -6.11 -2.10
C LEU A 301 24.57 -5.23 -3.33
N ASN A 302 23.49 -4.69 -3.89
CA ASN A 302 23.50 -3.82 -5.06
C ASN A 302 22.88 -2.45 -4.73
N PRO A 303 23.67 -1.45 -4.29
CA PRO A 303 23.14 -0.17 -3.84
C PRO A 303 22.21 0.53 -4.84
N VAL A 304 22.62 0.59 -6.11
CA VAL A 304 21.82 1.14 -7.21
C VAL A 304 21.96 0.20 -8.41
N ILE A 305 20.84 -0.21 -8.99
CA ILE A 305 20.81 -1.03 -10.21
C ILE A 305 19.74 -0.55 -11.17
N ILE A 306 20.11 -0.41 -12.44
CA ILE A 306 19.18 -0.19 -13.55
C ILE A 306 19.32 -1.40 -14.47
N ASP A 307 18.36 -2.30 -14.40
CA ASP A 307 18.30 -3.53 -15.19
C ASP A 307 17.31 -3.36 -16.33
N GLN A 308 17.83 -3.25 -17.56
CA GLN A 308 17.02 -3.13 -18.76
C GLN A 308 16.75 -4.46 -19.46
N GLU A 309 17.31 -5.54 -18.93
CA GLU A 309 17.22 -6.89 -19.47
C GLU A 309 16.45 -7.79 -18.48
N TYR A 310 15.58 -7.19 -17.66
CA TYR A 310 14.85 -7.87 -16.59
C TYR A 310 13.97 -8.97 -17.18
N CYS A 311 14.42 -10.20 -17.02
CA CYS A 311 13.84 -11.37 -17.65
C CYS A 311 13.65 -12.46 -16.61
N PRO A 312 12.63 -12.32 -15.73
CA PRO A 312 12.41 -13.27 -14.67
C PRO A 312 12.19 -14.66 -15.27
N TRP A 313 12.93 -15.65 -14.73
CA TRP A 313 12.88 -17.05 -15.14
C TRP A 313 13.26 -17.32 -16.60
N ASN A 314 13.98 -16.38 -17.24
CA ASN A 314 14.33 -16.44 -18.66
C ASN A 314 13.11 -16.55 -19.60
N GLN A 315 11.93 -16.12 -19.16
CA GLN A 315 10.67 -16.16 -19.92
C GLN A 315 10.39 -14.83 -20.64
N CYS A 316 11.35 -14.37 -21.45
CA CYS A 316 11.22 -13.14 -22.25
C CYS A 316 11.75 -13.34 -23.68
N SER A 317 11.30 -12.49 -24.61
CA SER A 317 11.96 -12.33 -25.91
C SER A 317 13.06 -11.27 -25.77
N LYS A 318 14.24 -11.52 -26.36
CA LYS A 318 15.38 -10.57 -26.39
C LYS A 318 15.64 -10.04 -27.78
N GLN A 319 14.59 -9.72 -28.53
CA GLN A 319 14.74 -9.04 -29.83
C GLN A 319 15.13 -7.57 -29.60
N VAL A 320 16.17 -7.09 -30.29
CA VAL A 320 16.71 -5.74 -30.10
C VAL A 320 15.77 -4.69 -30.67
N TYR A 321 14.75 -4.30 -29.89
CA TYR A 321 13.85 -3.21 -30.23
C TYR A 321 13.50 -2.44 -28.95
N LEU A 322 14.03 -1.21 -28.88
CA LEU A 322 13.62 -0.13 -27.96
C LEU A 322 13.95 -0.34 -26.47
N ILE A 323 14.98 0.38 -26.02
CA ILE A 323 15.29 0.67 -24.63
C ILE A 323 14.23 1.66 -24.09
N LYS A 324 13.65 1.40 -22.92
CA LYS A 324 12.85 2.43 -22.23
C LYS A 324 13.75 3.61 -21.88
N THR A 325 13.29 4.82 -22.20
CA THR A 325 14.07 6.03 -21.96
C THR A 325 14.03 6.41 -20.48
N TYR A 326 15.22 6.49 -19.89
CA TYR A 326 15.46 7.03 -18.57
C TYR A 326 15.95 8.48 -18.70
N SER A 327 15.42 9.38 -17.87
CA SER A 327 15.91 10.76 -17.81
C SER A 327 15.69 11.33 -16.42
N LYS A 328 16.55 12.28 -15.99
CA LYS A 328 16.43 12.96 -14.69
C LYS A 328 16.32 11.99 -13.50
N CYS A 329 17.27 11.06 -13.41
CA CYS A 329 17.40 10.16 -12.26
C CYS A 329 18.55 10.67 -11.38
N TYR A 330 18.27 11.04 -10.14
CA TYR A 330 19.23 11.61 -9.20
C TYR A 330 19.40 10.70 -7.99
N TYR A 331 20.64 10.46 -7.59
CA TYR A 331 21.00 9.59 -6.47
C TYR A 331 21.94 10.33 -5.51
N TYR A 332 21.46 10.60 -4.30
CA TYR A 332 22.22 11.19 -3.20
C TYR A 332 22.12 10.23 -2.01
N THR A 333 23.06 9.28 -1.93
CA THR A 333 22.99 8.14 -1.00
C THR A 333 24.28 8.01 -0.20
N LEU A 334 24.16 7.55 1.05
CA LEU A 334 25.28 7.23 1.92
C LEU A 334 25.40 5.70 2.06
N LEU A 335 26.53 5.16 1.63
CA LEU A 335 26.85 3.75 1.78
C LEU A 335 27.57 3.51 3.10
N LYS A 336 27.07 2.57 3.91
CA LYS A 336 27.73 2.10 5.12
C LYS A 336 28.00 0.60 4.99
N HIS A 337 29.27 0.21 5.06
CA HIS A 337 29.65 -1.18 5.23
C HIS A 337 29.73 -1.48 6.73
N SER A 338 29.23 -2.65 7.15
CA SER A 338 29.59 -3.18 8.46
C SER A 338 31.07 -3.54 8.43
N THR A 339 31.85 -2.97 9.34
CA THR A 339 33.25 -3.35 9.63
C THR A 339 33.29 -4.58 10.52
#